data_AF-F7KVP4-F1
#
_entry.id   AF-F7KVP4-F1
#
_cell.length_a   1.000
_cell.length_b   1.000
_cell.length_c   1.000
_cell.angle_alpha   90.00
_cell.angle_beta   90.00
_cell.angle_gamma   90.00
#
_symmetry.space_group_name_H-M   'P 1'
#
loop_
_entity.id
_entity.type
_entity.pdbx_description
1 polymer ?
#
loop_
_entity_poly.entity_id
_entity_poly.type
_entity_poly.pdbx_seq_one_letter_code
_entity_poly.pdbx_strand_id
1 'polypeptide(L)'
;MFLNKTKLKQLIKSSFRWEGLTVGRVYEGLVVAGGRWITWTEDGYIPNWLKAAVMEYTGELPKQGCMFKARKDEPIQYEIAENSLYDLPEMKRKCRFAYTVTPVVIKDQHSQMRLLQQNTSGSILAVPETCCEIIDLSELGDENAPSGPASVSESGGILLYKNEHSAYAFTPLDGVRDDTREIMDAVFAINFSRMGEGK
;
A
#
# COMPACT_ATOMS: atom_id res chain seq x y z
N MET A 1 9.58 -7.96 7.55
CA MET A 1 8.57 -7.10 6.91
C MET A 1 9.09 -6.70 5.54
N PHE A 2 8.29 -6.78 4.47
CA PHE A 2 8.73 -6.51 3.10
C PHE A 2 8.70 -5.03 2.66
N LEU A 3 8.69 -4.08 3.61
CA LEU A 3 8.52 -2.66 3.30
C LEU A 3 9.82 -1.90 3.46
N ASN A 4 10.19 -1.15 2.42
CA ASN A 4 11.38 -0.31 2.41
C ASN A 4 11.29 0.73 3.53
N LYS A 5 12.19 0.61 4.50
CA LYS A 5 12.23 1.45 5.70
C LYS A 5 12.31 2.94 5.39
N THR A 6 13.16 3.31 4.44
CA THR A 6 13.40 4.73 4.10
C THR A 6 12.17 5.34 3.45
N LYS A 7 11.55 4.66 2.49
CA LYS A 7 10.35 5.14 1.80
C LYS A 7 9.15 5.18 2.73
N LEU A 8 8.93 4.16 3.58
CA LEU A 8 7.83 4.19 4.53
C LEU A 8 7.95 5.35 5.53
N LYS A 9 9.16 5.64 6.03
CA LYS A 9 9.38 6.84 6.87
C LYS A 9 9.07 8.15 6.14
N GLN A 10 9.40 8.25 4.85
CA GLN A 10 9.05 9.40 4.03
C GLN A 10 7.54 9.55 3.87
N LEU A 11 6.82 8.45 3.65
CA LEU A 11 5.35 8.44 3.57
C LEU A 11 4.71 8.85 4.90
N ILE A 12 5.16 8.30 6.03
CA ILE A 12 4.68 8.67 7.37
C ILE A 12 4.84 10.19 7.59
N LYS A 13 6.03 10.73 7.31
CA LYS A 13 6.32 12.16 7.41
C LYS A 13 5.44 13.00 6.50
N SER A 14 5.25 12.55 5.25
CA SER A 14 4.44 13.26 4.26
C SER A 14 2.96 13.31 4.67
N SER A 15 2.39 12.16 5.05
CA SER A 15 1.00 12.07 5.47
C SER A 15 0.76 12.87 6.75
N PHE A 16 1.65 12.83 7.74
CA PHE A 16 1.55 13.71 8.92
C PHE A 16 1.55 15.21 8.55
N ARG A 17 2.38 15.62 7.57
CA ARG A 17 2.48 17.03 7.16
C ARG A 17 1.28 17.53 6.38
N TRP A 18 0.73 16.71 5.48
CA TRP A 18 -0.18 17.20 4.44
C TRP A 18 -1.61 16.65 4.57
N GLU A 19 -1.76 15.34 4.76
CA GLU A 19 -3.04 14.61 4.62
C GLU A 19 -3.67 14.22 5.98
N GLY A 20 -2.85 14.19 7.03
CA GLY A 20 -3.10 13.50 8.28
C GLY A 20 -2.64 12.03 8.23
N LEU A 21 -1.93 11.62 9.26
CA LEU A 21 -1.47 10.25 9.49
C LEU A 21 -2.45 9.55 10.43
N THR A 22 -3.08 8.48 9.98
CA THR A 22 -3.91 7.63 10.83
C THR A 22 -3.07 6.49 11.39
N VAL A 23 -3.12 6.28 12.70
CA VAL A 23 -2.38 5.24 13.40
C VAL A 23 -3.30 4.54 14.38
N GLY A 24 -3.34 3.22 14.36
CA GLY A 24 -4.13 2.43 15.30
C GLY A 24 -3.46 1.13 15.69
N ARG A 25 -3.77 0.62 16.88
CA ARG A 25 -3.35 -0.72 17.31
C ARG A 25 -4.58 -1.62 17.39
N VAL A 26 -4.97 -2.13 16.24
CA VAL A 26 -6.24 -2.79 15.96
C VAL A 26 -6.00 -4.01 15.06
N TYR A 27 -6.94 -4.96 15.03
CA TYR A 27 -6.79 -6.21 14.27
C TYR A 27 -5.48 -6.93 14.60
N GLU A 28 -5.17 -7.01 15.90
CA GLU A 28 -3.96 -7.68 16.44
C GLU A 28 -2.64 -7.15 15.86
N GLY A 29 -2.60 -5.90 15.41
CA GLY A 29 -1.39 -5.29 14.88
C GLY A 29 -1.40 -3.77 14.89
N LEU A 30 -0.30 -3.18 14.42
CA LEU A 30 -0.17 -1.75 14.19
C LEU A 30 -0.60 -1.41 12.76
N VAL A 31 -1.64 -0.60 12.65
CA VAL A 31 -2.06 0.06 11.42
C VAL A 31 -1.40 1.43 11.33
N VAL A 32 -0.77 1.72 10.19
CA VAL A 32 -0.30 3.07 9.84
C VAL A 32 -0.78 3.40 8.44
N ALA A 33 -1.51 4.50 8.29
CA ALA A 33 -2.19 4.87 7.05
C ALA A 33 -2.01 6.36 6.71
N GLY A 34 -1.90 6.62 5.41
CA GLY A 34 -1.95 7.95 4.80
C GLY A 34 -3.05 8.01 3.74
N GLY A 35 -3.09 9.08 2.94
CA GLY A 35 -4.20 9.34 2.03
C GLY A 35 -4.50 8.23 1.02
N ARG A 36 -3.47 7.49 0.56
CA ARG A 36 -3.60 6.47 -0.50
C ARG A 36 -2.93 5.14 -0.16
N TRP A 37 -2.52 4.95 1.08
CA TRP A 37 -1.76 3.78 1.48
C TRP A 37 -2.06 3.40 2.92
N ILE A 38 -2.03 2.10 3.20
CA ILE A 38 -2.26 1.52 4.52
C ILE A 38 -1.22 0.42 4.72
N THR A 39 -0.62 0.37 5.89
CA THR A 39 0.20 -0.74 6.34
C THR A 39 -0.43 -1.37 7.57
N TRP A 40 -0.26 -2.68 7.71
CA TRP A 40 -0.57 -3.42 8.92
C TRP A 40 0.63 -4.32 9.25
N THR A 41 1.03 -4.37 10.51
CA THR A 41 2.05 -5.29 11.00
C THR A 41 1.58 -5.94 12.29
N GLU A 42 1.59 -7.27 12.33
CA GLU A 42 1.14 -8.06 13.48
C GLU A 42 1.91 -7.69 14.76
N ASP A 43 1.19 -7.69 15.88
CA ASP A 43 1.79 -7.53 17.21
C ASP A 43 2.88 -8.59 17.44
N GLY A 44 3.96 -8.19 18.11
CA GLY A 44 5.16 -9.03 18.25
C GLY A 44 6.14 -8.91 17.08
N TYR A 45 5.67 -8.58 15.88
CA TYR A 45 6.50 -8.42 14.68
C TYR A 45 6.74 -6.96 14.27
N ILE A 46 6.08 -6.00 14.93
CA ILE A 46 6.26 -4.57 14.68
C ILE A 46 7.73 -4.15 14.92
N PRO A 47 8.47 -3.72 13.88
CA PRO A 47 9.85 -3.31 14.03
C PRO A 47 10.00 -2.08 14.94
N ASN A 48 11.05 -2.05 15.76
CA ASN A 48 11.32 -0.92 16.65
C ASN A 48 11.47 0.41 15.89
N TRP A 49 12.01 0.37 14.68
CA TRP A 49 12.15 1.58 13.88
C TRP A 49 10.80 2.14 13.40
N LEU A 50 9.80 1.29 13.19
CA LEU A 50 8.45 1.70 12.77
C LEU A 50 7.73 2.37 13.94
N LYS A 51 7.83 1.78 15.14
CA LYS A 51 7.36 2.39 16.40
C LYS A 51 7.99 3.77 16.60
N ALA A 52 9.31 3.86 16.46
CA ALA A 52 10.04 5.13 16.59
C ALA A 52 9.60 6.15 15.53
N ALA A 53 9.40 5.74 14.28
CA ALA A 53 8.94 6.64 13.20
C ALA A 53 7.54 7.19 13.45
N VAL A 54 6.64 6.37 14.00
CA VAL A 54 5.31 6.84 14.42
C VAL A 54 5.45 7.84 15.56
N MET A 55 6.12 7.46 16.67
CA MET A 55 6.31 8.31 17.84
C MET A 55 7.00 9.65 17.52
N GLU A 56 7.92 9.67 16.57
CA GLU A 56 8.61 10.90 16.11
C GLU A 56 7.61 11.98 15.66
N TYR A 57 6.51 11.61 15.02
CA TYR A 57 5.52 12.55 14.48
C TYR A 57 4.25 12.66 15.34
N THR A 58 3.83 11.58 15.99
CA THR A 58 2.57 11.53 16.74
C THR A 58 2.76 11.74 18.25
N GLY A 59 3.98 11.65 18.77
CA GLY A 59 4.28 11.74 20.21
C GLY A 59 3.87 10.52 21.03
N GLU A 60 2.89 9.74 20.56
CA GLU A 60 2.41 8.53 21.21
C GLU A 60 2.20 7.35 20.25
N LEU A 61 2.28 6.12 20.78
CA LEU A 61 1.78 4.93 20.11
C LEU A 61 0.33 4.67 20.56
N PRO A 62 -0.54 4.21 19.65
CA PRO A 62 -1.89 3.84 20.03
C PRO A 62 -1.90 2.68 21.02
N LYS A 63 -2.80 2.76 22.01
CA LYS A 63 -3.14 1.63 22.89
C LYS A 63 -3.90 0.57 22.10
N GLN A 64 -3.92 -0.66 22.61
CA GLN A 64 -4.73 -1.75 22.04
C GLN A 64 -6.19 -1.33 21.90
N GLY A 65 -6.77 -1.54 20.73
CA GLY A 65 -8.16 -1.17 20.42
C GLY A 65 -8.37 0.33 20.16
N CYS A 66 -7.32 1.14 20.11
CA CYS A 66 -7.42 2.57 19.84
C CYS A 66 -6.87 2.92 18.46
N MET A 67 -7.43 3.98 17.87
CA MET A 67 -6.97 4.60 16.64
C MET A 67 -7.08 6.12 16.77
N PHE A 68 -6.17 6.83 16.13
CA PHE A 68 -6.20 8.27 16.05
C PHE A 68 -5.65 8.76 14.72
N LYS A 69 -5.96 10.02 14.40
CA LYS A 69 -5.38 10.78 13.31
C LYS A 69 -4.57 11.94 13.86
N ALA A 70 -3.36 12.10 13.33
CA ALA A 70 -2.43 13.14 13.70
C ALA A 70 -2.02 13.93 12.47
N ARG A 71 -2.03 15.25 12.55
CA ARG A 71 -1.59 16.15 11.48
C ARG A 71 -0.75 17.27 12.07
N LYS A 72 0.22 17.74 11.30
CA LYS A 72 1.11 18.82 11.73
C LYS A 72 0.29 20.06 12.11
N ASP A 73 0.63 20.64 13.25
CA ASP A 73 0.01 21.85 13.80
C ASP A 73 -1.50 21.70 14.12
N GLU A 74 -1.99 20.46 14.24
CA GLU A 74 -3.36 20.11 14.62
C GLU A 74 -3.37 19.20 15.85
N PRO A 75 -4.40 19.28 16.72
CA PRO A 75 -4.54 18.34 17.83
C PRO A 75 -4.82 16.92 17.33
N ILE A 76 -4.37 15.91 18.08
CA ILE A 76 -4.68 14.51 17.81
C ILE A 76 -6.19 14.29 17.90
N GLN A 77 -6.74 13.60 16.90
CA GLN A 77 -8.16 13.26 16.82
C GLN A 77 -8.31 11.75 17.00
N TYR A 78 -8.92 11.31 18.10
CA TYR A 78 -9.23 9.88 18.28
C TYR A 78 -10.36 9.47 17.35
N GLU A 79 -10.19 8.32 16.70
CA GLU A 79 -11.13 7.77 15.73
C GLU A 79 -11.83 6.51 16.28
N ILE A 80 -12.95 6.14 15.68
CA ILE A 80 -13.60 4.85 15.93
C ILE A 80 -12.67 3.77 15.36
N ALA A 81 -12.20 2.88 16.24
CA ALA A 81 -11.23 1.84 15.89
C ALA A 81 -11.78 0.78 14.90
N GLU A 82 -13.10 0.55 14.91
CA GLU A 82 -13.78 -0.38 14.03
C GLU A 82 -13.99 0.23 12.64
N ASN A 83 -13.11 -0.13 11.71
CA ASN A 83 -13.23 0.21 10.30
C ASN A 83 -12.60 -0.87 9.43
N SER A 84 -13.43 -1.57 8.67
CA SER A 84 -13.02 -2.70 7.80
C SER A 84 -11.96 -2.34 6.75
N LEU A 85 -11.78 -1.06 6.43
CA LEU A 85 -10.71 -0.57 5.55
C LEU A 85 -9.31 -0.89 6.10
N TYR A 86 -9.17 -0.89 7.42
CA TYR A 86 -7.90 -1.11 8.12
C TYR A 86 -7.64 -2.58 8.48
N ASP A 87 -8.65 -3.45 8.31
CA ASP A 87 -8.51 -4.90 8.51
C ASP A 87 -7.89 -5.55 7.25
N LEU A 88 -6.61 -5.26 7.02
CA LEU A 88 -5.86 -5.80 5.89
C LEU A 88 -5.75 -7.34 5.89
N PRO A 89 -5.60 -8.01 7.04
CA PRO A 89 -5.64 -9.47 7.09
C PRO A 89 -6.94 -10.05 6.52
N GLU A 90 -8.09 -9.55 6.96
CA GLU A 90 -9.40 -10.01 6.46
C GLU A 90 -9.65 -9.56 5.02
N MET A 91 -9.24 -8.35 4.64
CA MET A 91 -9.31 -7.88 3.26
C MET A 91 -8.54 -8.81 2.32
N LYS A 92 -7.35 -9.29 2.73
CA LYS A 92 -6.57 -10.24 1.93
C LYS A 92 -7.31 -11.54 1.68
N ARG A 93 -8.01 -12.07 2.70
CA ARG A 93 -8.81 -13.30 2.56
C ARG A 93 -9.93 -13.16 1.54
N LYS A 94 -10.42 -11.94 1.33
CA LYS A 94 -11.47 -11.61 0.37
C LYS A 94 -10.94 -11.30 -1.03
N CYS A 95 -9.63 -11.11 -1.22
CA CYS A 95 -9.05 -10.82 -2.53
C CYS A 95 -9.26 -11.99 -3.49
N ARG A 96 -9.75 -11.71 -4.69
CA ARG A 96 -10.02 -12.70 -5.76
C ARG A 96 -9.37 -12.34 -7.09
N PHE A 97 -8.95 -11.08 -7.25
CA PHE A 97 -8.42 -10.56 -8.51
C PHE A 97 -6.93 -10.28 -8.33
N ALA A 98 -6.09 -11.08 -8.98
CA ALA A 98 -4.64 -10.89 -8.99
C ALA A 98 -4.25 -9.90 -10.09
N TYR A 99 -3.21 -9.11 -9.82
CA TYR A 99 -2.65 -8.15 -10.76
C TYR A 99 -1.17 -8.44 -10.97
N THR A 100 -0.71 -8.27 -12.20
CA THR A 100 0.70 -8.30 -12.57
C THR A 100 1.23 -6.87 -12.57
N VAL A 101 2.31 -6.63 -11.82
CA VAL A 101 3.08 -5.38 -11.93
C VAL A 101 3.84 -5.41 -13.25
N THR A 102 3.48 -4.54 -14.19
CA THR A 102 4.12 -4.55 -15.51
C THR A 102 5.47 -3.81 -15.47
N PRO A 103 6.39 -4.07 -16.40
CA PRO A 103 7.61 -3.27 -16.53
C PRO A 103 7.36 -1.85 -17.04
N VAL A 104 6.13 -1.51 -17.43
CA VAL A 104 5.80 -0.23 -18.06
C VAL A 104 5.65 0.87 -17.02
N VAL A 105 6.46 1.92 -17.17
CA VAL A 105 6.38 3.17 -16.40
C VAL A 105 6.07 4.31 -17.34
N ILE A 106 5.06 5.09 -17.01
CA ILE A 106 4.77 6.36 -17.66
C ILE A 106 5.32 7.46 -16.76
N LYS A 107 6.21 8.28 -17.31
CA LYS A 107 6.85 9.39 -16.61
C LYS A 107 6.49 10.70 -17.28
N ASP A 108 5.99 11.64 -16.48
CA ASP A 108 5.89 13.03 -16.87
C ASP A 108 6.84 13.91 -16.04
N GLN A 109 6.73 15.23 -16.16
CA GLN A 109 7.62 16.17 -15.49
C GLN A 109 7.43 16.19 -13.96
N HIS A 110 6.29 15.71 -13.46
CA HIS A 110 5.89 15.86 -12.06
C HIS A 110 5.60 14.53 -11.36
N SER A 111 5.40 13.44 -12.11
CA SER A 111 4.91 12.17 -11.61
C SER A 111 5.45 10.98 -12.40
N GLN A 112 5.49 9.83 -11.73
CA GLN A 112 5.81 8.54 -12.32
C GLN A 112 4.71 7.56 -11.93
N MET A 113 4.24 6.81 -12.92
CA MET A 113 3.11 5.91 -12.80
C MET A 113 3.50 4.53 -13.33
N ARG A 114 3.33 3.51 -12.50
CA ARG A 114 3.46 2.10 -12.86
C ARG A 114 2.12 1.61 -13.40
N LEU A 115 2.15 0.85 -14.49
CA LEU A 115 0.96 0.15 -14.97
C LEU A 115 0.86 -1.23 -14.34
N LEU A 116 -0.31 -1.58 -13.82
CA LEU A 116 -0.65 -2.91 -13.33
C LEU A 116 -1.74 -3.51 -14.23
N GLN A 117 -1.61 -4.79 -14.55
CA GLN A 117 -2.58 -5.51 -15.38
C GLN A 117 -3.34 -6.54 -14.54
N GLN A 118 -4.67 -6.55 -14.61
CA GLN A 118 -5.48 -7.60 -14.00
C GLN A 118 -5.32 -8.90 -14.80
N ASN A 119 -5.04 -10.01 -14.13
CA ASN A 119 -4.58 -11.25 -14.78
C ASN A 119 -5.63 -11.97 -15.64
N THR A 120 -6.93 -11.67 -15.47
CA THR A 120 -8.05 -12.35 -16.14
C THR A 120 -8.62 -11.53 -17.30
N SER A 121 -9.03 -10.29 -17.05
CA SER A 121 -9.60 -9.38 -18.05
C SER A 121 -8.56 -8.55 -18.78
N GLY A 122 -7.32 -8.49 -18.29
CA GLY A 122 -6.26 -7.69 -18.88
C GLY A 122 -6.38 -6.18 -18.59
N SER A 123 -7.39 -5.75 -17.82
CA SER A 123 -7.63 -4.34 -17.52
C SER A 123 -6.41 -3.69 -16.88
N ILE A 124 -6.09 -2.47 -17.30
CA ILE A 124 -4.90 -1.76 -16.83
C ILE A 124 -5.28 -0.71 -15.78
N LEU A 125 -4.49 -0.64 -14.71
CA LEU A 125 -4.54 0.39 -13.68
C LEU A 125 -3.23 1.17 -13.67
N ALA A 126 -3.33 2.49 -13.49
CA ALA A 126 -2.18 3.33 -13.21
C ALA A 126 -2.07 3.57 -11.70
N VAL A 127 -0.89 3.29 -11.14
CA VAL A 127 -0.60 3.50 -9.73
C VAL A 127 0.64 4.38 -9.59
N PRO A 128 0.72 5.26 -8.57
CA PRO A 128 1.95 6.02 -8.33
C PRO A 128 3.13 5.06 -8.15
N GLU A 129 4.24 5.32 -8.84
CA GLU A 129 5.44 4.48 -8.80
C GLU A 129 5.93 4.25 -7.36
N THR A 130 5.82 5.28 -6.52
CA THR A 130 6.18 5.23 -5.11
C THR A 130 5.45 4.15 -4.31
N CYS A 131 4.24 3.75 -4.73
CA CYS A 131 3.50 2.65 -4.11
C CYS A 131 4.10 1.28 -4.46
N CYS A 132 4.75 1.14 -5.62
CA CYS A 132 5.45 -0.08 -6.00
C CYS A 132 6.85 -0.14 -5.38
N GLU A 133 7.56 0.99 -5.37
CA GLU A 133 8.93 1.07 -4.84
C GLU A 133 9.03 0.86 -3.32
N ILE A 134 7.93 0.93 -2.58
CA ILE A 134 7.93 0.62 -1.15
C ILE A 134 8.11 -0.87 -0.87
N ILE A 135 7.87 -1.74 -1.86
CA ILE A 135 8.07 -3.18 -1.72
C ILE A 135 9.56 -3.47 -1.84
N ASP A 136 10.14 -4.06 -0.81
CA ASP A 136 11.55 -4.38 -0.72
C ASP A 136 11.75 -5.76 -0.11
N LEU A 137 12.06 -6.74 -0.96
CA LEU A 137 12.26 -8.12 -0.54
C LEU A 137 13.58 -8.30 0.25
N SER A 138 14.51 -7.35 0.16
CA SER A 138 15.76 -7.41 0.96
C SER A 138 15.53 -7.17 2.45
N GLU A 139 14.36 -6.63 2.83
CA GLU A 139 13.96 -6.37 4.22
C GLU A 139 13.21 -7.54 4.88
N LEU A 140 12.99 -8.66 4.16
CA LEU A 140 12.17 -9.78 4.62
C LEU A 140 12.70 -10.48 5.89
N GLY A 141 14.03 -10.55 6.07
CA GLY A 141 14.61 -11.40 7.11
C GLY A 141 14.20 -12.85 6.92
N ASP A 142 13.58 -13.46 7.94
CA ASP A 142 13.09 -14.85 7.91
C ASP A 142 11.62 -14.98 7.45
N GLU A 143 10.95 -13.89 7.05
CA GLU A 143 9.57 -13.90 6.58
C GLU A 143 9.46 -14.34 5.11
N ASN A 144 8.31 -14.92 4.71
CA ASN A 144 8.08 -15.24 3.31
C ASN A 144 7.82 -13.99 2.47
N ALA A 145 8.12 -14.09 1.18
CA ALA A 145 7.78 -13.05 0.22
C ALA A 145 6.27 -12.77 0.22
N PRO A 146 5.84 -11.50 0.11
CA PRO A 146 4.43 -11.17 0.11
C PRO A 146 3.73 -11.69 -1.14
N SER A 147 2.52 -12.19 -0.95
CA SER A 147 1.60 -12.46 -2.03
C SER A 147 0.90 -11.17 -2.46
N GLY A 148 0.74 -10.96 -3.77
CA GLY A 148 0.07 -9.77 -4.33
C GLY A 148 0.83 -9.22 -5.55
N PRO A 149 0.35 -8.09 -6.10
CA PRO A 149 -0.81 -7.33 -5.66
C PRO A 149 -2.13 -8.02 -6.00
N ALA A 150 -3.12 -7.91 -5.11
CA ALA A 150 -4.46 -8.46 -5.34
C ALA A 150 -5.56 -7.52 -4.80
N SER A 151 -6.77 -7.64 -5.34
CA SER A 151 -7.93 -6.83 -4.95
C SER A 151 -9.16 -7.72 -4.68
N VAL A 152 -10.08 -7.18 -3.89
CA VAL A 152 -11.43 -7.73 -3.67
C VAL A 152 -12.34 -7.52 -4.88
N SER A 153 -12.08 -6.49 -5.70
CA SER A 153 -12.82 -6.16 -6.92
C SER A 153 -11.93 -6.22 -8.16
N GLU A 154 -12.55 -6.49 -9.31
CA GLU A 154 -11.88 -6.47 -10.62
C GLU A 154 -11.40 -5.07 -11.02
N SER A 155 -12.07 -4.02 -10.54
CA SER A 155 -11.64 -2.63 -10.76
C SER A 155 -10.37 -2.25 -10.01
N GLY A 156 -9.93 -3.06 -9.03
CA GLY A 156 -8.70 -2.83 -8.29
C GLY A 156 -8.71 -1.56 -7.43
N GLY A 157 -9.86 -1.17 -6.88
CA GLY A 157 -9.99 0.05 -6.07
C GLY A 157 -9.03 0.09 -4.87
N ILE A 158 -8.67 -1.08 -4.32
CA ILE A 158 -7.59 -1.24 -3.35
C ILE A 158 -6.77 -2.46 -3.74
N LEU A 159 -5.47 -2.29 -3.88
CA LEU A 159 -4.51 -3.33 -4.17
C LEU A 159 -3.72 -3.67 -2.90
N LEU A 160 -3.51 -4.95 -2.64
CA LEU A 160 -2.96 -5.46 -1.39
C LEU A 160 -1.84 -6.49 -1.60
N TYR A 161 -0.72 -6.24 -0.92
CA TYR A 161 0.32 -7.22 -0.65
C TYR A 161 0.21 -7.72 0.79
N LYS A 162 0.45 -9.01 1.02
CA LYS A 162 0.48 -9.59 2.37
C LYS A 162 1.40 -10.81 2.43
N ASN A 163 2.22 -10.89 3.47
CA ASN A 163 2.88 -12.12 3.95
C ASN A 163 2.30 -12.51 5.32
N GLU A 164 3.00 -13.33 6.12
CA GLU A 164 2.54 -13.79 7.43
C GLU A 164 2.18 -12.62 8.34
N HIS A 165 3.14 -11.72 8.58
CA HIS A 165 3.13 -10.75 9.67
C HIS A 165 2.96 -9.30 9.21
N SER A 166 2.90 -9.05 7.91
CA SER A 166 2.78 -7.70 7.35
C SER A 166 1.85 -7.64 6.15
N ALA A 167 1.20 -6.50 5.97
CA ALA A 167 0.39 -6.19 4.81
C ALA A 167 0.57 -4.73 4.39
N TYR A 168 0.41 -4.48 3.10
CA TYR A 168 0.47 -3.15 2.50
C TYR A 168 -0.59 -3.00 1.43
N ALA A 169 -1.47 -2.04 1.63
CA ALA A 169 -2.55 -1.69 0.72
C ALA A 169 -2.32 -0.30 0.12
N PHE A 170 -2.76 -0.10 -1.11
CA PHE A 170 -2.72 1.20 -1.78
C PHE A 170 -3.79 1.30 -2.86
N THR A 171 -4.13 2.53 -3.24
CA THR A 171 -5.17 2.80 -4.25
C THR A 171 -4.56 3.24 -5.59
N PRO A 172 -5.15 2.82 -6.73
CA PRO A 172 -4.80 3.37 -8.04
C PRO A 172 -5.20 4.84 -8.15
N LEU A 173 -4.77 5.51 -9.21
CA LEU A 173 -5.13 6.90 -9.48
C LEU A 173 -6.62 7.02 -9.85
N ASP A 174 -7.29 8.03 -9.30
CA ASP A 174 -8.66 8.41 -9.68
C ASP A 174 -8.64 9.15 -11.03
N GLY A 175 -8.33 8.40 -12.09
CA GLY A 175 -8.20 8.91 -13.44
C GLY A 175 -6.76 9.19 -13.86
N VAL A 176 -6.58 9.29 -15.17
CA VAL A 176 -5.30 9.54 -15.83
C VAL A 176 -5.51 10.55 -16.96
N ARG A 177 -4.41 11.20 -17.37
CA ARG A 177 -4.39 12.07 -18.55
C ARG A 177 -4.65 11.25 -19.82
N ASP A 178 -5.12 11.90 -20.89
CA ASP A 178 -5.52 11.19 -22.11
C ASP A 178 -4.34 10.48 -22.80
N ASP A 179 -3.15 11.08 -22.79
CA ASP A 179 -1.91 10.46 -23.27
C ASP A 179 -1.58 9.14 -22.53
N THR A 180 -1.78 9.14 -21.22
CA THR A 180 -1.60 7.97 -20.36
C THR A 180 -2.66 6.90 -20.68
N ARG A 181 -3.90 7.32 -20.97
CA ARG A 181 -4.99 6.41 -21.37
C ARG A 181 -4.68 5.73 -22.70
N GLU A 182 -4.19 6.46 -23.70
CA GLU A 182 -3.77 5.87 -24.98
C GLU A 182 -2.68 4.81 -24.81
N ILE A 183 -1.70 5.08 -23.93
CA ILE A 183 -0.65 4.09 -23.61
C ILE A 183 -1.27 2.88 -22.92
N MET A 184 -2.19 3.07 -21.97
CA MET A 184 -2.89 1.97 -21.28
C MET A 184 -3.64 1.08 -22.29
N ASP A 185 -4.33 1.67 -23.27
CA ASP A 185 -5.05 0.94 -24.32
C ASP A 185 -4.10 0.14 -25.23
N ALA A 186 -2.93 0.70 -25.57
CA ALA A 186 -1.90 -0.02 -26.32
C ALA A 186 -1.30 -1.18 -25.51
N VAL A 187 -1.05 -0.96 -24.22
CA VAL A 187 -0.47 -1.95 -23.29
C VAL A 187 -1.45 -3.09 -23.00
N PHE A 188 -2.76 -2.83 -23.02
CA PHE A 188 -3.82 -3.83 -22.83
C PHE A 188 -3.69 -5.03 -23.78
N ALA A 189 -3.18 -4.82 -25.01
CA ALA A 189 -2.99 -5.89 -25.99
C ALA A 189 -1.88 -6.90 -25.61
N ILE A 190 -1.04 -6.58 -24.62
CA ILE A 190 0.06 -7.43 -24.15
C ILE A 190 -0.40 -8.22 -22.91
N ASN A 191 -0.18 -9.52 -22.89
CA ASN A 191 -0.43 -10.35 -21.70
C ASN A 191 0.84 -10.48 -20.84
N PHE A 192 0.95 -9.66 -19.80
CA PHE A 192 2.11 -9.64 -18.91
C PHE A 192 2.18 -10.82 -17.96
N SER A 193 1.05 -11.47 -17.65
CA SER A 193 1.03 -12.64 -16.75
C SER A 193 1.82 -13.83 -17.31
N ARG A 194 2.01 -13.90 -18.62
CA ARG A 194 2.74 -14.97 -19.32
C ARG A 194 4.22 -14.65 -19.59
N MET A 195 4.64 -13.40 -19.41
CA MET A 195 6.02 -12.99 -19.73
C MET A 195 7.07 -13.54 -18.74
N GLY A 196 6.64 -14.10 -17.60
CA GLY A 196 7.50 -14.75 -16.62
C GLY A 196 7.75 -16.25 -16.85
N GLU A 197 7.03 -16.90 -17.79
CA GLU A 197 7.12 -18.35 -18.05
C GLU A 197 8.24 -18.73 -19.03
N GLY A 198 8.96 -17.74 -19.56
CA GLY A 198 10.09 -17.94 -20.46
C GLY A 198 11.44 -17.83 -19.74
N LYS A 199 11.73 -18.76 -18.83
CA LYS A 199 13.10 -19.08 -18.38
C LYS A 199 13.26 -20.55 -18.07
#